data_AF-A0A445DAX6-F1
#
_entry.id   AF-A0A445DAX6-F1
#
_cell.length_a   1.000
_cell.length_b   1.000
_cell.length_c   1.000
_cell.angle_alpha   90.00
_cell.angle_beta   90.00
_cell.angle_gamma   90.00
#
_symmetry.space_group_name_H-M   'P 1'
#
loop_
_entity.id
_entity.type
_entity.pdbx_description
1 polymer ?
#
loop_
_entity_poly.entity_id
_entity_poly.type
_entity_poly.pdbx_seq_one_letter_code
_entity_poly.pdbx_strand_id
1 'polypeptide(L)'
;MASDSQMVKLALKDHSAVFEGLESIVDVGGGNGTVSKIINDMFPKFNCIVFDLPHWILHDWDDEHCVKILKKCKDAILNNVKGGKVIIIDTVMNENHEEHELTQLKLRMDIMMTHVNGKERSQEELKKLFLEAGFQNYKISPLTGIYSLIEFCMAVFIFKNKIR
;
A
#
# COMPACT_ATOMS: atom_id res chain seq x y z
N MET A 1 -3.22 2.39 -17.80
CA MET A 1 -3.05 0.94 -17.53
C MET A 1 -1.65 0.43 -17.88
N ALA A 2 -1.16 0.47 -19.12
CA ALA A 2 0.21 0.01 -19.43
C ALA A 2 1.32 1.05 -19.16
N SER A 3 1.06 2.33 -19.46
CA SER A 3 1.94 3.47 -19.14
C SER A 3 2.17 3.59 -17.63
N ASP A 4 1.10 3.50 -16.87
CA ASP A 4 1.12 3.67 -15.42
C ASP A 4 1.90 2.52 -14.77
N SER A 5 1.74 1.29 -15.27
CA SER A 5 2.56 0.16 -14.82
C SER A 5 4.06 0.32 -15.13
N GLN A 6 4.43 0.95 -16.26
CA GLN A 6 5.85 1.24 -16.56
C GLN A 6 6.41 2.36 -15.67
N MET A 7 5.59 3.38 -15.39
CA MET A 7 5.96 4.48 -14.49
C MET A 7 6.13 3.99 -13.05
N VAL A 8 5.19 3.18 -12.56
CA VAL A 8 5.29 2.50 -11.26
C VAL A 8 6.51 1.56 -11.24
N LYS A 9 6.79 0.83 -12.33
CA LYS A 9 8.01 0.01 -12.43
C LYS A 9 9.28 0.82 -12.22
N LEU A 10 9.39 1.98 -12.86
CA LEU A 10 10.56 2.83 -12.73
C LEU A 10 10.66 3.43 -11.33
N ALA A 11 9.56 3.95 -10.79
CA ALA A 11 9.52 4.54 -9.47
C ALA A 11 9.84 3.53 -8.35
N LEU A 12 9.41 2.27 -8.50
CA LEU A 12 9.74 1.19 -7.57
C LEU A 12 11.23 0.82 -7.61
N LYS A 13 11.94 1.01 -8.73
CA LYS A 13 13.41 0.83 -8.77
C LYS A 13 14.12 1.82 -7.86
N ASP A 14 13.67 3.08 -7.87
CA ASP A 14 14.26 4.14 -7.04
C ASP A 14 13.94 3.96 -5.54
N HIS A 15 12.96 3.10 -5.23
CA HIS A 15 12.56 2.73 -3.87
C HIS A 15 13.00 1.31 -3.48
N SER A 16 14.05 0.76 -4.11
CA SER A 16 14.48 -0.63 -3.87
C SER A 16 14.75 -0.97 -2.39
N ALA A 17 15.22 0.01 -1.61
CA ALA A 17 15.47 -0.10 -0.18
C ALA A 17 14.21 -0.47 0.64
N VAL A 18 13.01 -0.16 0.14
CA VAL A 18 11.73 -0.56 0.77
C VAL A 18 11.60 -2.08 0.81
N PHE A 19 12.20 -2.76 -0.16
CA PHE A 19 12.09 -4.20 -0.32
C PHE A 19 13.29 -4.95 0.27
N GLU A 20 14.36 -4.27 0.66
CA GLU A 20 15.55 -4.90 1.22
C GLU A 20 15.23 -5.67 2.52
N GLY A 21 15.73 -6.90 2.61
CA GLY A 21 15.57 -7.76 3.79
C GLY A 21 14.19 -8.41 3.96
N LEU A 22 13.23 -8.16 3.05
CA LEU A 22 11.97 -8.89 3.04
C LEU A 22 12.17 -10.33 2.52
N GLU A 23 11.30 -11.26 2.89
CA GLU A 23 11.24 -12.59 2.24
C GLU A 23 9.93 -12.80 1.48
N SER A 24 8.91 -12.01 1.81
CA SER A 24 7.58 -12.08 1.21
C SER A 24 6.91 -10.73 1.16
N ILE A 25 6.13 -10.50 0.10
CA ILE A 25 5.32 -9.29 -0.12
C ILE A 25 3.90 -9.73 -0.46
N VAL A 26 2.90 -9.03 0.08
CA VAL A 26 1.50 -9.22 -0.29
C VAL A 26 1.07 -8.04 -1.17
N ASP A 27 0.72 -8.32 -2.42
CA ASP A 27 0.21 -7.37 -3.42
C ASP A 27 -1.33 -7.41 -3.40
N VAL A 28 -1.92 -6.61 -2.53
CA VAL A 28 -3.37 -6.52 -2.34
C VAL A 28 -3.96 -5.71 -3.50
N GLY A 29 -5.09 -6.12 -4.08
CA GLY A 29 -5.63 -5.44 -5.27
C GLY A 29 -4.69 -5.47 -6.48
N GLY A 30 -3.75 -6.42 -6.53
CA GLY A 30 -2.72 -6.49 -7.58
C GLY A 30 -3.25 -6.80 -8.98
N GLY A 31 -4.55 -7.05 -9.14
CA GLY A 31 -5.18 -7.37 -10.42
C GLY A 31 -4.54 -8.61 -11.05
N ASN A 32 -4.03 -8.43 -12.26
CA ASN A 32 -3.29 -9.46 -13.00
C ASN A 32 -1.83 -9.69 -12.50
N GLY A 33 -1.48 -9.12 -11.34
CA GLY A 33 -0.16 -9.24 -10.71
C GLY A 33 0.95 -8.54 -11.49
N THR A 34 0.66 -7.48 -12.26
CA THR A 34 1.69 -6.74 -13.02
C THR A 34 2.74 -6.15 -12.09
N VAL A 35 2.33 -5.53 -10.97
CA VAL A 35 3.24 -4.99 -9.96
C VAL A 35 4.03 -6.12 -9.28
N SER A 36 3.36 -7.20 -8.87
CA SER A 36 4.04 -8.40 -8.37
C SER A 36 5.09 -8.97 -9.32
N LYS A 37 4.82 -9.06 -10.62
CA LYS A 37 5.78 -9.54 -11.63
C LYS A 37 6.98 -8.60 -11.71
N ILE A 38 6.75 -7.29 -11.71
CA ILE A 38 7.81 -6.29 -11.68
C ILE A 38 8.70 -6.44 -10.44
N ILE A 39 8.08 -6.60 -9.27
CA ILE A 39 8.82 -6.81 -8.01
C ILE A 39 9.62 -8.11 -8.07
N ASN A 40 9.03 -9.20 -8.57
CA ASN A 40 9.72 -10.48 -8.71
C ASN A 40 10.88 -10.44 -9.71
N ASP A 41 10.75 -9.70 -10.82
CA ASP A 41 11.84 -9.47 -11.77
C ASP A 41 13.01 -8.70 -11.13
N MET A 42 12.71 -7.72 -10.28
CA MET A 42 13.71 -6.91 -9.58
C MET A 42 14.34 -7.65 -8.40
N PHE A 43 13.57 -8.53 -7.76
CA PHE A 43 13.93 -9.22 -6.53
C PHE A 43 13.51 -10.70 -6.57
N PRO A 44 14.24 -11.55 -7.31
CA PRO A 44 13.86 -12.94 -7.58
C PRO A 44 13.87 -13.87 -6.36
N LYS A 45 14.23 -13.37 -5.17
CA LYS A 45 14.22 -14.11 -3.90
C LYS A 45 12.94 -13.90 -3.08
N PHE A 46 12.00 -13.05 -3.52
CA PHE A 46 10.77 -12.81 -2.77
C PHE A 46 9.64 -13.73 -3.20
N ASN A 47 8.88 -14.20 -2.22
CA ASN A 47 7.56 -14.78 -2.47
C ASN A 47 6.54 -13.65 -2.53
N CYS A 48 6.07 -13.32 -3.73
CA CYS A 48 5.00 -12.34 -3.92
C CYS A 48 3.64 -13.05 -3.92
N ILE A 49 2.77 -12.66 -3.00
CA ILE A 49 1.40 -13.18 -2.88
C ILE A 49 0.48 -12.11 -3.46
N VAL A 50 -0.09 -12.36 -4.63
CA VAL A 50 -1.11 -11.50 -5.21
C VAL A 50 -2.43 -11.81 -4.54
N PHE A 51 -2.99 -10.84 -3.82
CA PHE A 51 -4.35 -10.91 -3.31
C PHE A 51 -5.23 -10.01 -4.18
N ASP A 52 -5.77 -10.58 -5.26
CA ASP A 52 -6.62 -9.82 -6.17
C ASP A 52 -7.94 -9.44 -5.49
N LEU A 53 -8.26 -8.15 -5.55
CA LEU A 53 -9.53 -7.60 -5.12
C LEU A 53 -10.17 -6.96 -6.37
N PRO A 54 -11.50 -7.05 -6.54
CA PRO A 54 -12.19 -6.54 -7.73
C PRO A 54 -12.01 -5.03 -7.97
N HIS A 55 -11.37 -4.31 -7.04
CA HIS A 55 -11.28 -2.87 -6.92
C HIS A 55 -9.92 -2.47 -6.33
N TRP A 56 -9.34 -1.37 -6.81
CA TRP A 56 -8.11 -0.75 -6.30
C TRP A 56 -8.30 -0.39 -4.80
N ILE A 57 -7.24 -0.59 -4.00
CA ILE A 57 -7.37 -1.18 -2.66
C ILE A 57 -8.13 -0.32 -1.64
N LEU A 58 -7.78 0.96 -1.49
CA LEU A 58 -8.40 1.80 -0.45
C LEU A 58 -9.28 2.87 -1.07
N HIS A 59 -8.87 3.50 -2.18
CA HIS A 59 -9.67 4.56 -2.77
C HIS A 59 -10.99 4.10 -3.42
N ASP A 60 -11.19 2.81 -3.72
CA ASP A 60 -12.46 2.30 -4.26
C ASP A 60 -13.49 1.98 -3.17
N TRP A 61 -13.08 2.01 -1.90
CA TRP A 61 -13.89 1.52 -0.79
C TRP A 61 -14.17 2.64 0.21
N ASP A 62 -15.30 2.52 0.92
CA ASP A 62 -15.57 3.33 2.10
C ASP A 62 -14.62 2.99 3.27
N ASP A 63 -14.67 3.80 4.32
CA ASP A 63 -13.77 3.67 5.47
C ASP A 63 -13.94 2.34 6.22
N GLU A 64 -15.18 1.82 6.33
CA GLU A 64 -15.45 0.56 7.02
C GLU A 64 -14.81 -0.62 6.28
N HIS A 65 -14.93 -0.63 4.95
CA HIS A 65 -14.33 -1.64 4.09
C HIS A 65 -12.81 -1.54 4.07
N CYS A 66 -12.26 -0.32 4.00
CA CYS A 66 -10.81 -0.09 4.12
C CYS A 66 -10.24 -0.70 5.41
N VAL A 67 -10.88 -0.45 6.55
CA VAL A 67 -10.44 -1.01 7.84
C VAL A 67 -10.49 -2.55 7.82
N LYS A 68 -11.52 -3.16 7.24
CA LYS A 68 -11.61 -4.63 7.09
C LYS A 68 -10.49 -5.19 6.22
N ILE A 69 -10.17 -4.54 5.09
CA ILE A 69 -9.08 -4.93 4.20
C ILE A 69 -7.75 -4.84 4.94
N LEU A 70 -7.47 -3.70 5.59
CA LEU A 70 -6.25 -3.48 6.36
C LEU A 70 -6.07 -4.50 7.49
N LYS A 71 -7.14 -4.86 8.20
CA LYS A 71 -7.12 -5.93 9.23
C LYS A 71 -6.75 -7.29 8.63
N LYS A 72 -7.32 -7.66 7.47
CA LYS A 72 -6.94 -8.90 6.78
C LYS A 72 -5.47 -8.91 6.35
N CYS A 73 -4.96 -7.78 5.86
CA CYS A 73 -3.54 -7.64 5.50
C CYS A 73 -2.64 -7.84 6.72
N LYS A 74 -3.03 -7.25 7.86
CA LYS A 74 -2.34 -7.42 9.13
C LYS A 74 -2.32 -8.88 9.59
N ASP A 75 -3.46 -9.57 9.53
CA ASP A 75 -3.58 -10.98 9.91
C ASP A 75 -2.73 -11.88 8.99
N ALA A 76 -2.72 -11.60 7.68
CA ALA A 76 -1.88 -12.34 6.71
C ALA A 76 -0.38 -12.23 7.05
N ILE A 77 0.08 -11.07 7.50
CA ILE A 77 1.47 -10.87 7.91
C ILE A 77 1.77 -11.47 9.28
N LEU A 78 0.86 -11.36 10.25
CA LEU A 78 1.06 -11.94 11.59
C LEU A 78 1.18 -13.46 11.57
N ASN A 79 0.50 -14.13 10.63
CA ASN A 79 0.65 -15.56 10.41
C ASN A 79 2.00 -15.95 9.79
N ASN A 80 2.85 -14.97 9.43
CA ASN A 80 4.20 -15.20 8.91
C ASN A 80 5.26 -15.06 10.02
N VAL A 81 6.03 -16.11 10.25
CA VAL A 81 6.93 -16.29 11.42
C VAL A 81 8.12 -15.32 11.41
N LYS A 82 8.44 -14.70 10.28
CA LYS A 82 9.63 -13.85 10.11
C LYS A 82 9.33 -12.34 10.03
N GLY A 83 8.08 -11.95 10.28
CA GLY A 83 7.63 -10.58 10.03
C GLY A 83 7.35 -10.30 8.57
N GLY A 84 6.80 -9.13 8.30
CA GLY A 84 6.40 -8.74 6.95
C GLY A 84 6.08 -7.26 6.85
N LYS A 85 5.95 -6.80 5.61
CA LYS A 85 5.61 -5.43 5.28
C LYS A 85 4.35 -5.42 4.42
N VAL A 86 3.36 -4.59 4.78
CA VAL A 86 2.26 -4.25 3.85
C VAL A 86 2.73 -3.04 3.06
N ILE A 87 2.57 -3.10 1.74
CA ILE A 87 2.84 -1.96 0.85
C ILE A 87 1.55 -1.66 0.11
N ILE A 88 1.11 -0.41 0.18
CA ILE A 88 -0.05 0.10 -0.54
C ILE A 88 0.43 1.23 -1.44
N ILE A 89 0.04 1.18 -2.71
CA ILE A 89 0.25 2.28 -3.65
C ILE A 89 -1.11 2.92 -3.85
N ASP A 90 -1.29 4.13 -3.33
CA ASP A 90 -2.54 4.86 -3.44
C ASP A 90 -2.28 6.37 -3.49
N THR A 91 -3.28 7.12 -3.94
CA THR A 91 -3.21 8.58 -3.94
C THR A 91 -3.44 9.09 -2.52
N VAL A 92 -2.66 10.11 -2.13
CA VAL A 92 -2.79 10.78 -0.83
C VAL A 92 -3.07 12.25 -1.10
N MET A 93 -4.20 12.74 -0.61
CA MET A 93 -4.55 14.16 -0.68
C MET A 93 -3.68 14.92 0.32
N ASN A 94 -2.71 15.68 -0.20
CA ASN A 94 -1.85 16.54 0.61
C ASN A 94 -2.41 17.96 0.64
N GLU A 95 -2.25 18.63 1.78
CA GLU A 95 -2.62 20.04 1.95
C GLU A 95 -1.46 21.01 1.64
N ASN A 96 -0.22 20.52 1.52
CA ASN A 96 0.97 21.37 1.41
C ASN A 96 1.83 21.10 0.15
N HIS A 97 2.13 22.17 -0.59
CA HIS A 97 3.20 22.30 -1.60
C HIS A 97 3.22 21.28 -2.74
N GLU A 98 2.08 20.97 -3.37
CA GLU A 98 2.05 20.25 -4.64
C GLU A 98 1.92 21.20 -5.83
N GLU A 99 2.44 20.79 -6.99
CA GLU A 99 2.20 21.49 -8.25
C GLU A 99 0.70 21.51 -8.54
N HIS A 100 0.18 22.67 -8.96
CA HIS A 100 -1.25 22.89 -9.21
C HIS A 100 -1.87 21.81 -10.13
N GLU A 101 -1.13 21.31 -11.11
CA GLU A 101 -1.60 20.27 -12.02
C GLU A 101 -1.85 18.92 -11.32
N LEU A 102 -0.98 18.51 -10.41
CA LEU A 102 -1.15 17.27 -9.65
C LEU A 102 -2.36 17.35 -8.72
N THR A 103 -2.55 18.50 -8.07
CA THR A 103 -3.75 18.75 -7.23
C THR A 103 -5.03 18.60 -8.04
N GLN A 104 -5.09 19.16 -9.26
CA GLN A 104 -6.26 19.02 -10.13
C GLN A 104 -6.51 17.58 -10.56
N LEU A 105 -5.44 16.81 -10.83
CA LEU A 105 -5.56 15.39 -11.16
C LEU A 105 -6.09 14.56 -10.00
N LYS A 106 -5.61 14.80 -8.77
CA LYS A 106 -6.10 14.14 -7.56
C LYS A 106 -7.57 14.45 -7.28
N LEU A 107 -7.97 15.72 -7.38
CA LEU A 107 -9.38 16.11 -7.24
C LEU A 107 -10.27 15.48 -8.31
N ARG A 108 -9.78 15.37 -9.54
CA ARG A 108 -10.52 14.69 -10.62
C ARG A 108 -10.67 13.19 -10.34
N MET A 109 -9.65 12.55 -9.78
CA MET A 109 -9.74 11.15 -9.33
C MET A 109 -10.75 11.02 -8.19
N ASP A 110 -10.75 11.91 -7.19
CA ASP A 110 -11.73 11.88 -6.09
C ASP A 110 -13.18 11.91 -6.60
N ILE A 111 -13.47 12.82 -7.55
CA ILE A 111 -14.78 12.87 -8.21
C ILE A 111 -15.08 11.56 -8.95
N MET A 112 -14.10 10.94 -9.61
CA MET A 112 -14.28 9.63 -10.24
C MET A 112 -14.62 8.55 -9.21
N MET A 113 -13.94 8.54 -8.05
CA MET A 113 -14.13 7.54 -7.01
C MET A 113 -15.53 7.54 -6.41
N THR A 114 -16.23 8.68 -6.43
CA THR A 114 -17.65 8.73 -6.00
C THR A 114 -18.57 7.78 -6.76
N HIS A 115 -18.22 7.38 -8.00
CA HIS A 115 -19.02 6.44 -8.80
C HIS A 115 -18.98 5.00 -8.26
N VAL A 116 -18.01 4.68 -7.41
CA VAL A 116 -17.85 3.35 -6.80
C VAL A 116 -18.03 3.40 -5.28
N ASN A 117 -18.59 4.49 -4.72
CA ASN A 117 -18.59 4.78 -3.28
C ASN A 117 -17.19 4.82 -2.67
N GLY A 118 -16.18 5.11 -3.50
CA GLY A 118 -14.80 5.31 -3.12
C GLY A 118 -14.52 6.77 -2.74
N LYS A 119 -13.29 7.03 -2.32
CA LYS A 119 -12.81 8.35 -1.90
C LYS A 119 -11.30 8.43 -1.92
N GLU A 120 -10.77 9.53 -2.46
CA GLU A 120 -9.38 9.93 -2.26
C GLU A 120 -9.23 10.58 -0.89
N ARG A 121 -8.26 10.10 -0.10
CA ARG A 121 -8.17 10.43 1.32
C ARG A 121 -6.99 11.32 1.63
N SER A 122 -7.19 12.23 2.59
CA SER A 122 -6.08 12.98 3.15
C SER A 122 -5.18 12.11 4.01
N GLN A 123 -3.96 12.59 4.27
CA GLN A 123 -3.04 11.92 5.18
C GLN A 123 -3.66 11.68 6.57
N GLU A 124 -4.45 12.63 7.08
CA GLU A 124 -5.10 12.51 8.39
C GLU A 124 -6.28 11.51 8.38
N GLU A 125 -7.01 11.40 7.27
CA GLU A 125 -8.05 10.40 7.11
C GLU A 125 -7.46 8.99 7.04
N LEU A 126 -6.43 8.80 6.21
CA LEU A 126 -5.69 7.54 6.12
C LEU A 126 -5.12 7.11 7.47
N LYS A 127 -4.52 8.04 8.21
CA LYS A 127 -4.00 7.80 9.56
C LYS A 127 -5.06 7.23 10.50
N LYS A 128 -6.30 7.75 10.46
CA LYS A 128 -7.40 7.22 11.28
C LYS A 128 -7.70 5.76 10.93
N LEU A 129 -7.79 5.44 9.64
CA LEU A 129 -8.02 4.06 9.17
C LEU A 129 -6.89 3.11 9.61
N PHE A 130 -5.65 3.57 9.52
CA PHE A 130 -4.49 2.78 9.91
C PHE A 130 -4.51 2.45 11.39
N LEU A 131 -4.79 3.45 12.24
CA LEU A 131 -4.92 3.27 13.68
C LEU A 131 -6.09 2.35 14.05
N GLU A 132 -7.23 2.48 13.37
CA GLU A 132 -8.39 1.62 13.59
C GLU A 132 -8.16 0.15 13.15
N ALA A 133 -7.38 -0.05 12.08
CA ALA A 133 -6.89 -1.36 11.67
C ALA A 133 -5.76 -1.90 12.59
N GLY A 134 -5.28 -1.07 13.53
CA GLY A 134 -4.28 -1.43 14.51
C GLY A 134 -2.84 -1.36 14.01
N PHE A 135 -2.57 -0.61 12.95
CA PHE A 135 -1.22 -0.24 12.54
C PHE A 135 -0.76 0.99 13.33
N GLN A 136 0.36 0.88 14.05
CA GLN A 136 0.91 1.97 14.87
C GLN A 136 2.04 2.72 14.16
N ASN A 137 2.76 2.03 13.27
CA ASN A 137 3.89 2.59 12.53
C ASN A 137 3.62 2.44 11.04
N TYR A 138 3.66 3.57 10.34
CA TYR A 138 3.55 3.63 8.89
C TYR A 138 4.45 4.74 8.35
N LYS A 139 4.82 4.63 7.07
CA LYS A 139 5.54 5.66 6.33
C LYS A 139 4.81 5.93 5.03
N ILE A 140 4.65 7.21 4.70
CA ILE A 140 4.13 7.65 3.40
C ILE A 140 5.25 8.38 2.69
N SER A 141 5.54 8.02 1.45
CA SER A 141 6.49 8.71 0.59
C SER A 141 5.92 8.90 -0.81
N PRO A 142 6.21 10.02 -1.50
CA PRO A 142 5.85 10.16 -2.91
C PRO A 142 6.44 9.02 -3.74
N LEU A 143 5.66 8.46 -4.67
CA LEU A 143 6.15 7.43 -5.59
C LEU A 143 6.33 8.00 -6.99
N THR A 144 5.23 8.36 -7.65
CA THR A 144 5.24 8.93 -8.99
C THR A 144 3.90 9.57 -9.34
N GLY A 145 3.93 10.73 -10.00
CA GLY A 145 2.73 11.48 -10.33
C GLY A 145 1.85 11.74 -9.10
N ILE A 146 0.61 11.23 -9.13
CA ILE A 146 -0.35 11.35 -8.02
C ILE A 146 -0.22 10.26 -6.96
N TYR A 147 0.54 9.20 -7.24
CA TYR A 147 0.63 8.02 -6.37
C TYR A 147 1.67 8.19 -5.27
N SER A 148 1.33 7.71 -4.09
CA SER A 148 2.21 7.61 -2.93
C SER A 148 2.42 6.14 -2.56
N LEU A 149 3.58 5.87 -1.97
CA LEU A 149 3.91 4.59 -1.37
C LEU A 149 3.62 4.65 0.12
N ILE A 150 2.76 3.76 0.61
CA ILE A 150 2.36 3.65 2.01
C ILE A 150 2.90 2.31 2.53
N GLU A 151 3.80 2.38 3.50
CA GLU A 151 4.49 1.22 4.07
C GLU A 151 4.04 0.98 5.50
N PHE A 152 3.75 -0.27 5.86
CA PHE A 152 3.49 -0.71 7.23
C PHE A 152 4.53 -1.73 7.66
N CYS A 153 5.36 -1.39 8.64
CA CYS A 153 6.34 -2.31 9.21
C CYS A 153 5.74 -3.06 10.41
N MET A 154 5.67 -4.39 10.31
CA MET A 154 5.27 -5.24 11.42
C MET A 154 6.45 -6.04 11.93
N ALA A 155 6.97 -5.64 13.08
CA ALA A 155 7.93 -6.44 13.83
C ALA A 155 7.17 -7.56 14.56
N VAL A 156 7.52 -8.82 14.27
CA VAL A 156 7.10 -9.95 15.11
C VAL A 156 8.00 -9.91 16.35
N PHE A 157 7.48 -9.40 17.46
CA PHE A 157 8.12 -9.59 18.75
C PHE A 157 7.93 -11.05 19.18
N ILE A 158 8.90 -11.90 18.89
CA ILE A 158 9.00 -13.20 19.55
C ILE A 158 9.36 -12.91 21.01
N PHE A 159 8.36 -12.85 21.88
CA PHE A 159 8.60 -13.06 23.31
C PHE A 159 9.16 -14.49 23.44
N LYS A 160 10.48 -14.62 23.44
CA LYS A 160 11.12 -15.79 24.04
C LYS A 160 10.76 -15.74 25.51
N ASN A 161 9.67 -16.42 25.88
CA ASN A 161 9.36 -16.72 27.27
C ASN A 161 10.57 -17.42 27.86
N LYS A 162 11.38 -16.67 28.60
CA LYS A 162 12.44 -17.20 29.44
C LYS A 162 11.74 -17.76 30.68
N ILE A 163 11.18 -18.96 30.53
CA ILE A 163 10.74 -19.76 31.67
C ILE A 163 12.01 -20.08 32.46
N ARG A 164 12.05 -19.62 33.70
CA ARG A 164 13.10 -19.91 34.68
C ARG A 164 12.65 -21.06 35.56
#